data_AF-A0A962EE12-F1
#
_entry.id   AF-A0A962EE12-F1
#
_cell.length_a   1.000
_cell.length_b   1.000
_cell.length_c   1.000
_cell.angle_alpha   90.00
_cell.angle_beta   90.00
_cell.angle_gamma   90.00
#
_symmetry.space_group_name_H-M   'P 1'
#
loop_
_entity.id
_entity.type
_entity.pdbx_description
1 polymer ?
#
loop_
_entity_poly.entity_id
_entity_poly.type
_entity_poly.pdbx_seq_one_letter_code
_entity_poly.pdbx_strand_id
1 'polypeptide(L)'
;ATRKPLTREDVKENAITYQEQVFKILDPKLTEVRFNSEWFDTMGASGLIKIAGKYTVARMLERDDFNKRFKGEQPIAVHEFLYPLVQGYDSVAL
;
A
#
# COMPACT_ATOMS: atom_id res chain seq x y z
N ALA A 1 7.71 -7.96 13.78
CA ALA A 1 7.12 -9.06 12.99
C ALA A 1 6.53 -8.48 11.72
N THR A 2 6.89 -9.02 10.55
CA THR A 2 6.28 -8.63 9.27
C THR A 2 4.82 -9.08 9.24
N ARG A 3 3.92 -8.25 8.69
CA ARG A 3 2.50 -8.61 8.54
C ARG A 3 2.38 -9.91 7.72
N LYS A 4 1.51 -10.82 8.15
CA LYS A 4 1.18 -12.01 7.36
C LYS A 4 0.43 -11.57 6.09
N PRO A 5 0.74 -12.14 4.91
CA PRO A 5 -0.03 -11.87 3.72
C PRO A 5 -1.46 -12.40 3.89
N LEU A 6 -2.42 -11.66 3.35
CA LEU A 6 -3.82 -12.08 3.26
C LEU A 6 -4.10 -12.66 1.88
N THR A 7 -5.02 -13.61 1.79
CA THR A 7 -5.52 -14.12 0.50
C THR A 7 -6.45 -13.11 -0.16
N ARG A 8 -6.75 -13.28 -1.45
CA ARG A 8 -7.72 -12.41 -2.15
C ARG A 8 -9.11 -12.55 -1.52
N GLU A 9 -9.44 -13.75 -1.07
CA GLU A 9 -10.68 -14.09 -0.40
C GLU A 9 -10.77 -13.36 0.95
N ASP A 10 -9.72 -13.42 1.78
CA ASP A 10 -9.66 -12.69 3.06
C ASP A 10 -9.84 -11.18 2.85
N VAL A 11 -9.19 -10.61 1.83
CA VAL A 11 -9.30 -9.17 1.53
C VAL A 11 -10.71 -8.80 1.13
N LYS A 12 -11.38 -9.62 0.30
CA LYS A 12 -12.77 -9.39 -0.11
C LYS A 12 -13.73 -9.47 1.08
N GLU A 13 -13.59 -10.49 1.92
CA GLU A 13 -14.44 -10.67 3.10
C GLU A 13 -14.28 -9.50 4.08
N ASN A 14 -13.04 -9.10 4.37
CA ASN A 14 -12.75 -7.94 5.20
C ASN A 14 -13.34 -6.65 4.60
N ALA A 15 -13.25 -6.46 3.29
CA ALA A 15 -13.78 -5.27 2.62
C ALA A 15 -15.31 -5.15 2.69
N ILE A 16 -16.06 -6.26 2.75
CA ILE A 16 -17.51 -6.23 2.93
C ILE A 16 -17.85 -5.58 4.28
N THR A 17 -17.20 -6.05 5.35
CA THR A 17 -17.46 -5.52 6.71
C THR A 17 -17.08 -4.04 6.83
N TYR A 18 -16.03 -3.59 6.15
CA TYR A 18 -15.66 -2.16 6.11
C TYR A 18 -16.70 -1.33 5.37
N GLN A 19 -17.22 -1.81 4.24
CA GLN A 19 -18.27 -1.11 3.50
C GLN A 19 -19.55 -0.96 4.33
N GLU A 20 -20.00 -2.02 5.00
CA GLU A 20 -21.17 -1.97 5.90
C GLU A 20 -21.01 -0.93 7.02
N GLN A 21 -19.79 -0.74 7.53
CA GLN A 21 -19.50 0.24 8.57
C GLN A 21 -19.41 1.66 8.00
N VAL A 22 -18.68 1.83 6.90
CA VAL A 22 -18.44 3.14 6.27
C VAL A 22 -19.72 3.74 5.71
N PHE A 23 -20.62 2.93 5.14
CA PHE A 23 -21.90 3.39 4.60
C PHE A 23 -22.96 3.76 5.65
N LYS A 24 -22.65 3.61 6.94
CA LYS A 24 -23.43 4.26 8.00
C LYS A 24 -23.17 5.77 8.06
N ILE A 25 -22.08 6.23 7.44
CA ILE A 25 -21.62 7.63 7.46
C ILE A 25 -21.65 8.21 6.04
N LEU A 26 -21.11 7.49 5.05
CA LEU A 26 -21.04 7.94 3.66
C LEU A 26 -22.26 7.49 2.85
N ASP A 27 -22.71 8.32 1.91
CA ASP A 27 -23.77 7.93 0.96
C ASP A 27 -23.19 6.95 -0.09
N PRO A 28 -23.69 5.70 -0.18
CA PRO A 28 -23.23 4.74 -1.18
C PRO A 28 -23.39 5.21 -2.62
N LYS A 29 -24.34 6.12 -2.90
CA LYS A 29 -24.57 6.64 -4.25
C LYS A 29 -23.53 7.69 -4.66
N LEU A 30 -22.83 8.29 -3.70
CA LEU A 30 -21.79 9.30 -3.91
C LEU A 30 -20.39 8.76 -3.57
N THR A 31 -20.27 7.47 -3.28
CA THR A 31 -19.03 6.84 -2.83
C THR A 31 -18.62 5.73 -3.80
N GLU A 32 -17.37 5.77 -4.24
CA GLU A 32 -16.79 4.73 -5.09
C GLU A 32 -15.84 3.85 -4.27
N VAL A 33 -16.01 2.53 -4.36
CA VAL A 33 -15.13 1.55 -3.70
C VAL A 33 -14.24 0.92 -4.76
N ARG A 34 -12.93 1.10 -4.62
CA ARG A 34 -11.91 0.59 -5.55
C ARG A 34 -10.91 -0.29 -4.83
N PHE A 35 -10.36 -1.27 -5.56
CA PHE A 35 -9.27 -2.12 -5.10
C PHE A 35 -8.05 -1.86 -5.97
N ASN A 36 -6.92 -1.49 -5.35
CA ASN A 36 -5.72 -1.14 -6.11
C ASN A 36 -5.10 -2.31 -6.91
N SER A 37 -5.55 -3.54 -6.67
CA SER A 37 -5.26 -4.67 -7.56
C SER A 37 -5.71 -4.42 -8.99
N GLU A 38 -6.70 -3.55 -9.23
CA GLU A 38 -7.14 -3.14 -10.57
C GLU A 38 -5.99 -2.65 -11.47
N TRP A 39 -5.08 -1.83 -10.93
CA TRP A 39 -3.91 -1.35 -11.68
C TRP A 39 -2.63 -2.11 -11.34
N PHE A 40 -2.47 -2.64 -10.12
CA PHE A 40 -1.25 -3.37 -9.75
C PHE A 40 -1.17 -4.79 -10.30
N ASP A 41 -2.29 -5.46 -10.59
CA ASP A 41 -2.27 -6.81 -11.19
C ASP A 41 -1.69 -6.79 -12.62
N THR A 42 -1.78 -5.65 -13.33
CA THR A 42 -1.33 -5.50 -14.72
C THR A 42 -0.01 -4.73 -14.87
N MET A 43 0.47 -4.06 -13.81
CA MET A 43 1.68 -3.22 -13.85
C MET A 43 2.96 -3.99 -14.19
N GLY A 44 3.10 -5.21 -13.66
CA GLY A 44 4.30 -6.05 -13.80
C GLY A 44 5.57 -5.45 -13.19
N ALA A 45 6.68 -6.19 -13.30
CA ALA A 45 7.96 -5.81 -12.71
C ALA A 45 8.55 -4.51 -13.31
N SER A 46 8.39 -4.30 -14.61
CA SER A 46 8.88 -3.10 -15.30
C SER A 46 8.25 -1.81 -14.73
N GLY A 47 6.94 -1.83 -14.49
CA GLY A 47 6.24 -0.70 -13.88
C GLY A 47 6.71 -0.43 -12.45
N LEU A 48 6.88 -1.50 -11.66
CA LEU A 48 7.39 -1.38 -10.29
C LEU A 48 8.81 -0.77 -10.25
N ILE A 49 9.71 -1.20 -11.12
CA ILE A 49 11.07 -0.63 -11.25
C ILE A 49 11.00 0.85 -11.62
N LYS A 50 10.12 1.23 -12.55
CA LYS A 50 9.94 2.61 -12.97
C LYS A 50 9.48 3.52 -11.82
N ILE A 51 8.60 3.03 -10.94
CA ILE A 51 8.14 3.76 -9.76
C ILE A 51 9.25 3.82 -8.71
N ALA A 52 9.94 2.70 -8.45
CA ALA A 52 11.07 2.66 -7.51
C ALA A 52 12.20 3.62 -7.90
N GLY A 53 12.43 3.81 -9.20
CA GLY A 53 13.39 4.79 -9.73
C GLY A 53 13.01 6.26 -9.49
N LYS A 54 11.85 6.57 -8.91
CA LYS A 54 11.42 7.95 -8.60
C LYS A 54 11.85 8.46 -7.23
N TYR A 55 12.37 7.59 -6.36
CA TYR A 55 12.73 7.95 -5.00
C TYR A 55 14.11 7.41 -4.60
N THR A 56 14.75 8.07 -3.64
CA THR A 56 16.04 7.67 -3.10
C THR A 56 15.89 6.87 -1.81
N VAL A 57 16.86 6.01 -1.51
CA VAL A 57 16.93 5.29 -0.23
C VAL A 57 17.00 6.27 0.95
N ALA A 58 17.76 7.36 0.82
CA ALA A 58 17.85 8.40 1.85
C ALA A 58 16.47 8.96 2.20
N ARG A 59 15.65 9.30 1.19
CA ARG A 59 14.28 9.79 1.40
C ARG A 59 13.38 8.75 2.07
N MET A 60 13.56 7.46 1.78
CA MET A 60 12.81 6.40 2.47
C MET A 60 13.19 6.33 3.96
N LEU A 61 14.48 6.45 4.28
CA LEU A 61 14.97 6.41 5.66
C LEU A 61 14.62 7.65 6.50
N GLU A 62 14.17 8.74 5.88
CA GLU A 62 13.65 9.91 6.60
C GLU A 62 12.31 9.63 7.29
N ARG A 63 11.55 8.61 6.86
CA ARG A 63 10.29 8.23 7.51
C ARG A 63 10.57 7.78 8.95
N ASP A 64 9.86 8.33 9.92
CA ASP A 64 10.15 8.15 11.35
C ASP A 64 10.31 6.69 11.79
N ASP A 65 9.48 5.78 11.28
CA ASP A 65 9.54 4.36 11.61
C ASP A 65 10.79 3.67 11.02
N PHE A 66 11.16 3.97 9.77
CA PHE A 66 12.39 3.49 9.16
C PHE A 66 13.63 4.11 9.81
N ASN A 67 13.58 5.40 10.14
CA ASN A 67 14.66 6.11 10.84
C ASN A 67 14.95 5.47 12.19
N LYS A 68 13.91 5.26 13.01
CA LYS A 68 14.02 4.62 14.34
C LYS A 68 14.54 3.20 14.24
N ARG A 69 14.01 2.39 13.30
CA ARG A 69 14.44 1.00 13.11
C ARG A 69 15.87 0.91 12.62
N PHE A 70 16.24 1.72 11.63
CA PHE A 70 17.59 1.74 11.07
C PHE A 70 18.62 2.15 12.12
N LYS A 71 18.36 3.21 12.89
CA LYS A 71 19.24 3.64 14.00
C LYS A 71 19.29 2.65 15.15
N GLY A 72 18.20 1.94 15.41
CA GLY A 72 18.11 0.89 16.43
C GLY A 72 18.57 -0.48 15.95
N GLU A 73 19.23 -0.57 14.79
CA GLU A 73 19.71 -1.81 14.15
C GLU A 73 18.63 -2.89 14.02
N GLN A 74 17.37 -2.47 13.92
CA GLN A 74 16.24 -3.35 13.69
C GLN A 74 16.14 -3.62 12.19
N PRO A 75 16.03 -4.89 11.77
CA PRO A 75 15.92 -5.24 10.36
C PRO A 75 14.77 -4.51 9.66
N ILE A 76 15.02 -4.02 8.45
CA ILE A 76 14.02 -3.47 7.54
C ILE A 76 14.08 -4.32 6.27
N ALA A 77 12.99 -5.01 5.94
CA ALA A 77 12.93 -5.80 4.73
C ALA A 77 12.74 -4.87 3.51
N VAL A 78 13.41 -5.18 2.40
CA VAL A 78 13.44 -4.32 1.20
C VAL A 78 12.04 -4.02 0.64
N HIS A 79 11.13 -5.00 0.68
CA HIS A 79 9.75 -4.81 0.21
C HIS A 79 9.00 -3.74 1.01
N GLU A 80 9.43 -3.42 2.24
CA GLU A 80 8.78 -2.39 3.05
C GLU A 80 8.94 -0.99 2.43
N PHE A 81 10.03 -0.75 1.68
CA PHE A 81 10.21 0.49 0.91
C PHE A 81 9.29 0.58 -0.30
N LEU A 82 8.72 -0.54 -0.76
CA LEU A 82 7.78 -0.55 -1.88
C LEU A 82 6.39 -0.10 -1.46
N TYR A 83 5.97 -0.32 -0.22
CA TYR A 83 4.63 0.09 0.25
C TYR A 83 4.31 1.58 0.05
N PRO A 84 5.15 2.54 0.47
CA PRO A 84 4.86 3.97 0.25
C PRO A 84 4.86 4.34 -1.25
N LEU A 85 5.62 3.62 -2.08
CA LEU A 85 5.63 3.82 -3.53
C LEU A 85 4.33 3.35 -4.17
N VAL A 86 3.86 2.15 -3.78
CA VAL A 86 2.60 1.56 -4.23
C VAL A 86 1.44 2.46 -3.83
N GLN A 87 1.41 2.90 -2.56
CA GLN A 87 0.38 3.81 -2.05
C GLN A 87 0.41 5.18 -2.76
N GLY A 88 1.59 5.72 -3.06
CA GLY A 88 1.70 6.98 -3.81
C GLY A 88 1.21 6.85 -5.26
N TYR A 89 1.42 5.69 -5.88
CA TYR A 89 0.94 5.43 -7.24
C TYR A 89 -0.57 5.22 -7.30
N ASP A 90 -1.21 4.74 -6.23
CA ASP A 90 -2.69 4.70 -6.15
C ASP A 90 -3.30 6.08 -6.47
N SER A 91 -2.67 7.18 -5.99
CA SER A 91 -3.12 8.54 -6.30
C SER A 91 -2.86 9.01 -7.73
N VAL A 92 -2.01 8.31 -8.50
CA VAL A 92 -1.77 8.60 -9.93
C VAL A 92 -2.75 7.81 -10.81
N ALA A 93 -3.18 6.64 -10.33
CA ALA A 93 -4.08 5.75 -11.07
C ALA A 93 -5.58 6.11 -10.90
N LEU A 94 -5.93 6.75 -9.78
CA LEU A 94 -7.27 7.28 -9.49
C LEU A 94 -7.50 8.64 -10.18
#